data_AF-A0A2D6W2K9-F1
#
_entry.id   AF-A0A2D6W2K9-F1
#
_cell.length_a   1.000
_cell.length_b   1.000
_cell.length_c   1.000
_cell.angle_alpha   90.00
_cell.angle_beta   90.00
_cell.angle_gamma   90.00
#
_symmetry.space_group_name_H-M   'P 1'
#
loop_
_entity.id
_entity.type
_entity.pdbx_description
1 polymer ?
#
loop_
_entity_poly.entity_id
_entity_poly.type
_entity_poly.pdbx_seq_one_letter_code
_entity_poly.pdbx_strand_id
1 'polypeptide(L)'
;MKICILCTSYPRSKNDYWVPFMHSWARELAKTEDVTVVTSGGPGTKDYEVRDKVKIHRFNYFYPKKLQKLTYTGGMKESFKHGFLPKIQAPFFLLFFLIKSLKIAKN
;
A
#
# COMPACT_ATOMS: atom_id res chain seq x y z
N MET A 1 19.92 -3.34 -9.66
CA MET A 1 19.72 -3.64 -8.23
C MET A 1 18.23 -3.96 -7.98
N LYS A 2 17.91 -4.66 -6.88
CA LYS A 2 16.52 -4.87 -6.44
C LYS A 2 16.17 -3.81 -5.38
N ILE A 3 15.06 -3.10 -5.56
CA ILE A 3 14.60 -2.07 -4.63
C ILE A 3 13.19 -2.43 -4.14
N CYS A 4 13.03 -2.54 -2.82
CA CYS A 4 11.74 -2.75 -2.17
C CYS A 4 11.30 -1.48 -1.44
N ILE A 5 10.30 -0.79 -1.98
CA ILE A 5 9.71 0.42 -1.39
C ILE A 5 8.57 0.00 -0.46
N LEU A 6 8.71 0.33 0.82
CA LEU A 6 7.67 0.12 1.83
C LEU A 6 6.90 1.41 2.04
N CYS A 7 5.58 1.41 1.81
CA CYS A 7 4.75 2.59 2.01
C CYS A 7 3.36 2.26 2.52
N THR A 8 2.81 3.08 3.40
CA THR A 8 1.49 2.83 4.01
C THR A 8 0.34 3.09 3.05
N SER A 9 0.52 3.96 2.06
CA SER A 9 -0.47 4.26 1.02
C SER A 9 0.20 4.40 -0.34
N TYR A 10 -0.53 4.01 -1.39
CA TYR A 10 -0.08 4.11 -2.78
C TYR A 10 -1.30 4.27 -3.71
N PRO A 11 -1.17 4.89 -4.90
CA PRO A 11 -2.31 5.04 -5.81
C PRO A 11 -2.96 3.68 -6.13
N ARG A 12 -4.26 3.58 -5.82
CA ARG A 12 -5.10 2.38 -5.99
C ARG A 12 -5.28 2.02 -7.46
N SER A 13 -5.23 3.02 -8.33
CA SER A 13 -5.34 2.91 -9.79
C SER A 13 -4.52 4.02 -10.46
N LYS A 14 -4.49 4.05 -11.80
CA LYS A 14 -3.79 5.08 -12.58
C LYS A 14 -4.37 6.49 -12.38
N ASN A 15 -5.67 6.58 -12.09
CA ASN A 15 -6.40 7.84 -11.93
C ASN A 15 -6.65 8.18 -10.45
N ASP A 16 -5.96 7.53 -9.52
CA ASP A 16 -6.16 7.77 -8.10
C ASP A 16 -5.36 8.99 -7.61
N TYR A 17 -6.05 9.89 -6.92
CA TYR A 17 -5.47 11.13 -6.39
C TYR A 17 -4.72 10.94 -5.06
N TRP A 18 -4.78 9.74 -4.47
CA TRP A 18 -4.05 9.45 -3.25
C TRP A 18 -2.57 9.26 -3.52
N VAL A 19 -1.77 10.24 -3.09
CA VAL A 19 -0.30 10.16 -3.07
C VAL A 19 0.31 9.84 -4.47
N PRO A 20 -0.07 10.58 -5.54
CA PRO A 20 0.30 10.24 -6.92
C PRO A 20 1.81 10.26 -7.15
N PHE A 21 2.54 11.13 -6.43
CA PHE A 21 3.99 11.27 -6.55
C PHE A 21 4.75 9.98 -6.24
N MET A 22 4.24 9.13 -5.33
CA MET A 22 4.88 7.85 -4.99
C MET A 22 4.98 6.92 -6.19
N HIS A 23 3.97 6.94 -7.08
CA HIS A 23 4.02 6.14 -8.29
C HIS A 23 4.97 6.73 -9.33
N SER A 24 5.00 8.06 -9.47
CA SER A 24 5.96 8.74 -10.34
C SER A 24 7.39 8.38 -9.97
N TRP A 25 7.75 8.45 -8.69
CA TRP A 25 9.11 8.09 -8.23
C TRP A 25 9.45 6.62 -8.46
N ALA A 26 8.53 5.71 -8.09
CA ALA A 26 8.76 4.28 -8.31
C ALA A 26 8.91 3.93 -9.80
N ARG A 27 8.14 4.59 -10.67
CA ARG A 27 8.21 4.41 -12.13
C ARG A 27 9.56 4.87 -12.68
N GLU A 28 10.05 6.03 -12.26
CA GLU A 28 11.36 6.53 -12.72
C GLU A 28 12.49 5.58 -12.32
N LEU A 29 12.46 5.05 -11.08
CA LEU A 29 13.41 4.03 -10.64
C LEU A 29 13.28 2.71 -11.43
N ALA A 30 12.05 2.31 -11.78
CA ALA A 30 11.79 1.08 -12.54
C ALA A 30 12.28 1.12 -14.00
N LYS A 31 12.80 2.27 -14.48
CA LYS A 31 13.46 2.36 -15.78
C LYS A 31 14.80 1.63 -15.78
N THR A 32 15.51 1.61 -14.65
CA THR A 32 16.85 1.01 -14.53
C THR A 32 16.92 -0.13 -13.51
N GLU A 33 16.03 -0.13 -12.52
CA GLU A 33 16.06 -1.08 -11.39
C GLU A 33 14.85 -2.02 -11.37
N ASP A 34 14.98 -3.17 -10.68
CA ASP A 34 13.83 -4.03 -10.37
C ASP A 34 13.12 -3.48 -9.13
N VAL A 35 12.05 -2.71 -9.34
CA VAL A 35 11.31 -2.01 -8.29
C VAL A 35 10.07 -2.78 -7.89
N THR A 36 10.00 -3.07 -6.59
CA THR A 36 8.84 -3.64 -5.93
C THR A 36 8.31 -2.67 -4.87
N VAL A 37 7.00 -2.53 -4.79
CA VAL A 37 6.29 -1.72 -3.78
C VAL A 37 5.46 -2.66 -2.91
N VAL A 38 5.62 -2.55 -1.59
CA VAL A 38 4.72 -3.17 -0.61
C VAL A 38 3.89 -2.07 0.03
N THR A 39 2.57 -2.17 -0.11
CA THR A 39 1.65 -1.14 0.37
C THR A 39 0.32 -1.67 0.84
N SER A 40 -0.50 -0.82 1.45
CA SER A 40 -1.80 -1.21 1.95
C SER A 40 -2.82 -1.40 0.82
N GLY A 41 -3.66 -2.43 0.96
CA GLY A 41 -4.85 -2.60 0.14
C GLY A 41 -5.96 -1.61 0.52
N GLY A 42 -6.97 -1.54 -0.32
CA GLY A 42 -8.18 -0.77 -0.07
C GLY A 42 -9.34 -1.26 -0.93
N PRO A 43 -10.53 -0.69 -0.78
CA PRO A 43 -11.66 -1.03 -1.63
C PRO A 43 -11.28 -0.95 -3.12
N GLY A 44 -11.57 -2.02 -3.88
CA GLY A 44 -11.33 -2.08 -5.33
C GLY A 44 -9.88 -2.30 -5.77
N THR A 45 -8.92 -2.44 -4.86
CA THR A 45 -7.52 -2.70 -5.27
C THR A 45 -7.27 -4.18 -5.57
N LYS A 46 -6.33 -4.46 -6.47
CA LYS A 46 -5.75 -5.81 -6.64
C LYS A 46 -4.67 -6.06 -5.60
N ASP A 47 -4.59 -7.29 -5.09
CA ASP A 47 -3.56 -7.71 -4.12
C ASP A 47 -2.15 -7.74 -4.75
N TYR A 48 -2.09 -7.90 -6.08
CA TYR A 48 -0.88 -7.75 -6.87
C TYR A 48 -1.22 -7.16 -8.23
N GLU A 49 -0.36 -6.28 -8.72
CA GLU A 49 -0.35 -5.83 -10.11
C GLU A 49 1.05 -5.37 -10.53
N VAL A 50 1.29 -5.30 -11.83
CA VAL A 50 2.45 -4.60 -12.39
C VAL A 50 1.95 -3.37 -13.12
N ARG A 51 2.47 -2.19 -12.77
CA ARG A 51 2.10 -0.92 -13.40
C ARG A 51 3.35 -0.12 -13.71
N ASP A 52 3.54 0.24 -14.98
CA ASP A 52 4.73 0.95 -15.46
C ASP A 52 6.04 0.29 -15.00
N LYS A 53 6.14 -1.03 -15.16
CA LYS A 53 7.25 -1.90 -14.70
C LYS A 53 7.43 -2.02 -13.18
N VAL A 54 6.63 -1.33 -12.37
CA VAL A 54 6.64 -1.44 -10.90
C VAL A 54 5.78 -2.62 -10.46
N LYS A 55 6.37 -3.56 -9.70
CA LYS A 55 5.64 -4.68 -9.06
C LYS A 55 4.98 -4.17 -7.78
N ILE A 56 3.66 -4.17 -7.70
CA ILE A 56 2.92 -3.59 -6.57
C ILE A 56 2.22 -4.72 -5.81
N HIS A 57 2.67 -4.99 -4.59
CA HIS A 57 2.06 -5.94 -3.67
C HIS A 57 1.25 -5.20 -2.62
N ARG A 58 -0.05 -5.49 -2.55
CA ARG A 58 -0.95 -4.95 -1.54
C ARG A 58 -1.25 -5.98 -0.46
N PHE A 59 -1.15 -5.58 0.80
CA PHE A 59 -1.62 -6.40 1.92
C PHE A 59 -3.00 -5.95 2.38
N ASN A 60 -3.83 -6.91 2.73
CA ASN A 60 -5.12 -6.67 3.36
C ASN A 60 -4.95 -6.87 4.87
N TYR A 61 -5.43 -5.92 5.65
CA TYR A 61 -5.27 -5.88 7.11
C TYR A 61 -6.62 -5.94 7.84
N PHE A 62 -7.73 -6.03 7.10
CA PHE A 62 -9.06 -6.16 7.67
C PHE A 62 -10.02 -6.83 6.69
N TYR A 63 -10.95 -7.64 7.20
CA TYR A 63 -11.95 -8.33 6.40
C TYR A 63 -13.37 -7.94 6.82
N PRO A 64 -14.30 -7.69 5.86
CA PRO A 64 -14.09 -7.65 4.41
C PRO A 64 -13.28 -6.43 3.96
N LYS A 65 -12.59 -6.55 2.81
CA LYS A 65 -11.67 -5.52 2.26
C LYS A 65 -12.30 -4.13 2.14
N LYS A 66 -13.62 -4.05 1.93
CA LYS A 66 -14.40 -2.80 1.89
C LYS A 66 -14.41 -2.01 3.22
N LEU A 67 -14.10 -2.66 4.34
CA LEU A 67 -14.04 -2.04 5.66
C LEU A 67 -12.64 -1.53 6.03
N GLN A 68 -11.63 -1.72 5.18
CA GLN A 68 -10.31 -1.12 5.38
C GLN A 68 -10.39 0.40 5.26
N LYS A 69 -10.32 1.09 6.40
CA LYS A 69 -10.52 2.54 6.53
C LYS A 69 -9.33 3.22 7.19
N LEU A 70 -8.16 2.60 7.23
CA LEU A 70 -7.00 3.19 7.89
C LEU A 70 -6.20 4.13 6.99
N THR A 71 -6.17 3.88 5.67
CA THR A 71 -5.17 4.49 4.78
C THR A 71 -5.74 5.37 3.67
N TYR A 72 -6.97 5.14 3.23
CA TYR A 72 -7.58 5.81 2.07
C TYR A 72 -8.77 6.73 2.43
N THR A 73 -8.82 7.22 3.68
CA THR A 73 -9.89 8.05 4.25
C THR A 73 -9.31 9.32 4.89
N GLY A 74 -8.66 10.17 4.09
CA GLY A 74 -7.94 11.36 4.62
C GLY A 74 -6.49 11.06 5.03
N GLY A 75 -6.01 9.84 4.84
CA GLY A 75 -4.75 9.35 5.38
C GLY A 75 -4.89 8.81 6.81
N MET A 76 -3.80 8.25 7.34
CA MET A 76 -3.82 7.54 8.62
C MET A 76 -4.16 8.45 9.80
N LYS A 77 -3.57 9.64 9.87
CA LYS A 77 -3.85 10.62 10.93
C LYS A 77 -5.34 10.98 11.00
N GLU A 78 -5.93 11.28 9.85
CA GLU A 78 -7.34 11.66 9.77
C GLU A 78 -8.28 10.50 10.12
N SER A 79 -7.96 9.31 9.62
CA SER A 79 -8.70 8.08 9.92
C SER A 79 -8.73 7.77 11.42
N PHE A 80 -7.61 7.98 12.11
CA PHE A 80 -7.50 7.82 13.56
C PHE A 80 -8.33 8.83 14.36
N LYS A 81 -8.42 10.08 13.87
CA LYS A 81 -9.18 11.14 14.53
C LYS A 81 -10.69 10.90 14.46
N HIS A 82 -11.18 10.41 13.33
CA HIS A 82 -12.61 10.38 13.00
C HIS A 82 -13.30 9.02 13.17
N GLY A 83 -12.63 7.98 13.70
CA GLY A 83 -13.29 6.69 13.90
C GLY A 83 -12.64 5.77 14.93
N PHE A 84 -13.49 5.00 15.62
CA PHE A 84 -13.05 3.89 16.48
C PHE A 84 -12.55 2.69 15.66
N LEU A 85 -13.18 2.43 14.52
CA LEU A 85 -12.84 1.29 13.67
C LEU A 85 -11.40 1.35 13.11
N PRO A 86 -10.89 2.48 12.57
CA PRO A 86 -9.48 2.58 12.15
C PRO A 86 -8.47 2.32 13.29
N LYS A 87 -8.80 2.68 14.54
CA LYS A 87 -7.94 2.42 15.70
C LYS A 87 -7.79 0.92 15.96
N ILE A 88 -8.89 0.17 15.88
CA ILE A 88 -8.86 -1.30 15.97
C ILE A 88 -8.08 -1.92 14.80
N GLN A 89 -8.14 -1.32 13.61
CA GLN A 89 -7.41 -1.80 12.44
C GLN A 89 -5.89 -1.60 12.53
N ALA A 90 -5.40 -0.68 13.36
CA ALA A 90 -3.99 -0.34 13.47
C ALA A 90 -3.06 -1.51 13.88
N PRO A 91 -3.35 -2.31 14.93
CA PRO A 91 -2.52 -3.47 15.25
C PRO A 91 -2.46 -4.49 14.10
N PHE A 92 -3.59 -4.78 13.46
CA PHE A 92 -3.61 -5.66 12.28
C PHE A 92 -2.82 -5.06 11.12
N PHE A 93 -2.95 -3.75 10.89
CA PHE A 93 -2.18 -3.06 9.87
C PHE A 93 -0.68 -3.25 10.05
N LEU A 94 -0.16 -3.02 11.26
CA LEU A 94 1.27 -3.20 11.56
C LEU A 94 1.70 -4.66 11.37
N LEU A 95 0.91 -5.62 11.86
CA LEU A 95 1.21 -7.03 11.73
C LEU A 95 1.26 -7.49 10.26
N PHE A 96 0.22 -7.20 9.49
CA PHE A 96 0.15 -7.60 8.08
C PHE A 96 1.14 -6.84 7.21
N PHE A 97 1.43 -5.57 7.53
CA PHE A 97 2.47 -4.82 6.87
C PHE A 97 3.84 -5.45 7.07
N LEU A 98 4.18 -5.83 8.31
CA LEU A 98 5.44 -6.49 8.64
C LEU A 98 5.57 -7.84 7.93
N ILE A 99 4.55 -8.70 8.03
CA ILE A 99 4.54 -10.02 7.38
C ILE A 99 4.72 -9.88 5.87
N LYS A 100 3.97 -8.99 5.22
CA LYS A 100 4.05 -8.79 3.77
C LYS A 100 5.42 -8.23 3.37
N SER A 101 5.94 -7.26 4.12
CA SER A 101 7.24 -6.66 3.86
C SER A 101 8.35 -7.69 3.92
N LEU A 102 8.40 -8.51 4.98
CA LEU A 102 9.41 -9.58 5.12
C LEU A 102 9.29 -10.64 4.01
N LYS A 103 8.06 -11.04 3.65
CA LYS A 103 7.82 -12.02 2.59
C LYS A 103 8.30 -11.53 1.21
N ILE A 104 8.13 -10.24 0.92
CA ILE A 104 8.49 -9.67 -0.38
C ILE A 104 9.95 -9.23 -0.44
N ALA A 105 10.48 -8.63 0.63
CA ALA A 105 11.86 -8.15 0.68
C ALA A 105 12.90 -9.29 0.68
N LYS A 106 12.50 -10.51 1.06
CA LYS A 106 13.38 -11.69 1.02
C LYS A 106 13.57 -12.28 -0.39
N ASN A 107 12.69 -11.94 -1.34
CA ASN A 107 12.73 -12.44 -2.72
C ASN A 107 13.49 -11.49 -3.65
#